data_AF-A0A4R5U9C9-F1
#
_entry.id   AF-A0A4R5U9C9-F1
#
_cell.length_a   1.000
_cell.length_b   1.000
_cell.length_c   1.000
_cell.angle_alpha   90.00
_cell.angle_beta   90.00
_cell.angle_gamma   90.00
#
_symmetry.space_group_name_H-M   'P 1'
#
loop_
_entity.id
_entity.type
_entity.pdbx_description
1 polymer ?
#
loop_
_entity_poly.entity_id
_entity_poly.type
_entity_poly.pdbx_seq_one_letter_code
_entity_poly.pdbx_strand_id
1 'polypeptide(L)'
;MDEVVADDIRVVEIGPKQIKLDVRRTVYVELNYGSGSDFRRGDGASMRDKYPFSVAMAAAMTDLKPGIVGRAAVDNSSFFE
;
A
#
# COMPACT_ATOMS: atom_id res chain seq x y z
N MET A 1 1.99 -9.14 13.04
CA MET A 1 1.86 -8.00 12.12
C MET A 1 0.64 -8.33 11.29
N ASP A 2 -0.47 -7.66 11.58
CA ASP A 2 -1.68 -7.76 10.77
C ASP A 2 -1.40 -6.99 9.48
N GLU A 3 -1.31 -7.75 8.40
CA GLU A 3 -1.35 -7.38 6.99
C GLU A 3 -1.24 -5.89 6.63
N VAL A 4 -0.14 -5.51 5.97
CA VAL A 4 0.00 -4.18 5.35
C VAL A 4 -0.58 -4.25 3.93
N VAL A 5 -1.81 -3.77 3.75
CA VAL A 5 -2.49 -3.71 2.44
C VAL A 5 -2.28 -2.32 1.81
N ALA A 6 -1.77 -2.27 0.58
CA ALA A 6 -1.46 -1.05 -0.17
C ALA A 6 -2.45 -0.79 -1.33
N ASP A 7 -3.55 -0.06 -1.11
CA ASP A 7 -4.55 0.26 -2.16
C ASP A 7 -4.32 1.59 -2.96
N ASP A 8 -3.31 2.41 -2.66
CA ASP A 8 -3.02 3.65 -3.43
C ASP A 8 -1.51 3.85 -3.56
N ILE A 9 -1.02 3.53 -4.76
CA ILE A 9 0.36 3.69 -5.20
C ILE A 9 0.32 4.63 -6.40
N ARG A 10 0.94 5.80 -6.28
CA ARG A 10 0.94 6.80 -7.35
C ARG A 10 2.32 6.99 -7.92
N VAL A 11 2.41 7.02 -9.25
CA VAL A 11 3.61 7.52 -9.93
C VAL A 11 3.63 9.04 -9.82
N VAL A 12 4.65 9.58 -9.17
CA VAL A 12 4.79 11.03 -8.96
C VAL A 12 5.76 11.64 -9.97
N GLU A 13 6.76 10.87 -10.42
CA GLU A 13 7.75 11.33 -11.39
C GLU A 13 8.27 10.15 -12.22
N ILE A 14 8.39 10.36 -13.53
CA ILE A 14 9.00 9.42 -14.45
C ILE A 14 10.25 10.09 -15.03
N GLY A 15 11.42 9.68 -14.54
CA GLY A 15 12.71 10.16 -15.01
C GLY A 15 13.41 9.13 -15.91
N PRO A 16 14.49 9.52 -16.59
CA PRO A 16 15.19 8.64 -17.53
C PRO A 16 15.89 7.44 -16.84
N LYS A 17 16.13 7.50 -15.53
CA LYS A 17 16.81 6.45 -14.76
C LYS A 17 15.93 5.75 -13.72
N GLN A 18 14.89 6.42 -13.26
CA GLN A 18 14.05 5.93 -12.17
C GLN A 18 12.63 6.46 -12.27
N ILE A 19 11.69 5.70 -11.72
CA ILE A 19 10.34 6.14 -11.44
C ILE A 19 10.22 6.36 -9.93
N LYS A 20 9.63 7.49 -9.54
CA LYS A 20 9.30 7.77 -8.14
C LYS A 20 7.84 7.46 -7.88
N LEU A 21 7.61 6.73 -6.79
CA LEU A 21 6.30 6.31 -6.33
C LEU A 21 6.03 6.93 -4.96
N ASP A 22 4.81 7.40 -4.74
CA ASP A 22 4.30 7.78 -3.42
C ASP A 22 3.22 6.79 -3.03
N VAL A 23 3.40 6.16 -1.88
CA VAL A 23 2.47 5.18 -1.32
C VAL A 23 1.90 5.75 -0.04
N ARG A 24 0.58 5.87 0.03
CA ARG A 24 -0.13 6.42 1.20
C ARG A 24 -1.16 5.46 1.72
N ARG A 25 -1.07 5.13 3.00
CA ARG A 25 -1.82 4.02 3.59
C ARG A 25 -2.03 4.20 5.09
N THR A 26 -2.59 3.18 5.73
CA THR A 26 -2.82 3.11 7.17
C THR A 26 -2.18 1.84 7.72
N VAL A 27 -1.39 1.96 8.80
CA VAL A 27 -0.90 0.80 9.55
C VAL A 27 -1.85 0.57 10.71
N TYR A 28 -2.30 -0.67 10.86
CA TYR A 28 -3.08 -1.13 12.00
C TYR A 28 -2.12 -1.74 13.03
N VAL A 29 -2.27 -1.33 14.29
CA VAL A 29 -1.43 -1.82 15.39
C VAL A 29 -2.28 -2.20 16.59
N GLU A 30 -1.77 -3.13 17.36
CA GLU A 30 -2.28 -3.43 18.70
C GLU A 30 -1.27 -2.88 19.72
N LEU A 31 -1.72 -1.92 20.50
CA LEU A 31 -0.96 -1.28 21.57
C LEU A 31 -1.21 -2.04 22.86
N ASN A 32 -0.14 -2.60 23.44
CA ASN A 32 -0.19 -3.32 24.70
C ASN A 32 0.38 -2.46 25.83
N TYR A 33 -0.47 -2.10 26.77
CA TYR A 33 -0.11 -1.35 27.97
C TYR A 33 -0.05 -2.32 29.16
N GLY A 34 1.17 -2.60 29.59
CA GLY A 34 1.43 -3.54 30.68
C GLY A 34 2.49 -4.57 30.30
N SER A 35 3.21 -5.02 31.30
CA SER A 35 4.15 -6.14 31.19
C SER A 35 3.40 -7.47 31.16
N GLY A 36 4.11 -8.56 30.82
CA GLY A 36 3.51 -9.90 30.84
C GLY A 36 2.96 -10.35 32.20
N SER A 37 3.40 -9.76 33.32
CA SER A 37 2.78 -10.00 34.63
C SER A 37 1.47 -9.25 34.80
N ASP A 38 1.36 -8.05 34.24
CA ASP A 38 0.15 -7.21 34.35
C ASP A 38 -0.99 -7.86 33.56
N PHE A 39 -0.70 -8.39 32.36
CA PHE A 39 -1.65 -9.20 31.60
C PHE A 39 -2.08 -10.47 32.34
N ARG A 40 -1.17 -11.14 33.05
CA ARG A 40 -1.52 -12.33 33.86
C ARG A 40 -2.38 -11.99 35.08
N ARG A 41 -2.28 -10.78 35.61
CA ARG A 41 -3.06 -10.29 36.75
C ARG A 41 -4.39 -9.64 36.34
N GLY A 42 -4.61 -9.43 35.04
CA GLY A 42 -5.79 -8.75 34.51
C GLY A 42 -5.71 -7.23 34.52
N ASP A 43 -4.55 -6.67 34.86
CA ASP A 43 -4.30 -5.21 34.92
C ASP A 43 -3.76 -4.66 33.59
N GLY A 44 -3.31 -5.54 32.68
CA GLY A 44 -2.87 -5.18 31.35
C GLY A 44 -4.03 -4.81 30.42
N ALA A 45 -3.78 -3.90 29.48
CA ALA A 45 -4.75 -3.48 28.49
C ALA A 45 -4.19 -3.57 27.07
N SER A 46 -4.99 -4.09 26.15
CA SER A 46 -4.71 -4.09 24.71
C SER A 46 -5.71 -3.19 24.00
N MET A 47 -5.22 -2.32 23.13
CA MET A 47 -6.04 -1.41 22.35
C MET A 47 -5.65 -1.50 20.89
N ARG A 48 -6.66 -1.55 20.01
CA ARG A 48 -6.43 -1.48 18.57
C ARG A 48 -6.46 -0.03 18.14
N ASP A 49 -5.46 0.38 17.38
CA ASP A 49 -5.39 1.71 16.80
C ASP A 49 -4.85 1.65 15.36
N LYS A 50 -4.95 2.76 14.65
CA LYS A 50 -4.51 2.87 13.27
C LYS A 50 -3.91 4.24 12.99
N TYR A 51 -2.79 4.24 12.27
CA TYR A 51 -2.05 5.46 11.97
C TYR A 51 -1.84 5.61 10.46
N PRO A 52 -2.00 6.82 9.90
CA PRO A 52 -1.64 7.06 8.51
C PRO A 52 -0.13 6.90 8.35
N PHE A 53 0.29 6.30 7.24
CA PHE A 53 1.69 6.26 6.85
C PHE A 53 1.84 6.62 5.37
N SER A 54 2.99 7.21 5.05
CA SER A 54 3.39 7.50 3.68
C SER A 54 4.84 7.08 3.48
N VAL A 55 5.14 6.48 2.34
CA VAL A 55 6.51 6.14 1.95
C VAL A 55 6.76 6.55 0.51
N ALA A 56 7.88 7.25 0.31
CA ALA A 56 8.41 7.54 -1.01
C ALA A 56 9.32 6.37 -1.43
N MET A 57 9.03 5.78 -2.59
CA MET A 57 9.81 4.70 -3.17
C MET A 57 10.39 5.13 -4.52
N ALA A 58 11.52 4.56 -4.90
CA ALA A 58 12.10 4.73 -6.22
C ALA A 58 12.43 3.35 -6.80
N ALA A 59 12.09 3.15 -8.07
CA ALA A 59 12.42 1.95 -8.83
C ALA A 59 13.31 2.34 -10.02
N ALA A 60 14.34 1.56 -10.30
CA ALA A 60 15.17 1.80 -11.47
C ALA A 60 14.38 1.48 -12.75
N MET A 61 14.58 2.25 -13.80
CA MET A 61 13.94 2.00 -15.11
C MET A 61 14.35 0.63 -15.68
N THR A 62 15.53 0.12 -15.31
CA THR A 62 16.02 -1.21 -15.70
C THR A 62 15.21 -2.37 -15.10
N ASP A 63 14.52 -2.12 -14.00
CA ASP A 63 13.73 -3.14 -13.30
C ASP A 63 12.32 -3.29 -13.91
N LEU A 64 11.92 -2.33 -14.75
CA LEU A 64 10.64 -2.35 -15.43
C LEU A 64 10.72 -3.24 -16.67
N LYS A 65 9.81 -4.20 -16.75
CA LYS A 65 9.61 -4.98 -17.97
C LYS A 65 8.73 -4.17 -18.92
N PRO A 66 9.16 -3.93 -20.17
CA PRO A 66 8.30 -3.29 -21.16
C PRO A 66 7.07 -4.17 -21.37
N GLY A 67 5.90 -3.66 -20.98
CA GLY A 67 4.62 -4.23 -21.38
C GLY A 67 4.30 -3.73 -22.78
N ILE A 68 4.04 -4.65 -23.72
CA ILE A 68 3.40 -4.28 -24.97
C ILE A 68 1.98 -3.84 -24.58
N VAL A 69 1.70 -2.54 -24.67
CA VAL A 69 0.33 -2.04 -24.56
C VAL A 69 -0.43 -2.63 -25.74
N GLY A 70 -1.29 -3.61 -25.48
CA GLY A 70 -2.18 -4.16 -26.49
C GLY A 70 -2.98 -3.01 -27.13
N ARG A 71 -3.30 -3.12 -28.43
CA ARG A 71 -4.14 -2.13 -29.11
C ARG A 71 -5.39 -1.87 -28.28
N ALA A 72 -5.66 -0.61 -27.96
CA ALA A 72 -6.92 -0.20 -27.38
C ALA A 72 -8.05 -0.65 -28.33
N ALA A 73 -8.87 -1.60 -27.87
CA ALA A 73 -10.05 -2.05 -28.59
C ALA A 73 -11.26 -1.38 -27.95
N VAL A 74 -12.05 -0.68 -28.77
CA VAL A 74 -13.35 -0.17 -28.36
C VAL A 74 -14.38 -1.21 -28.79
N ASP A 75 -15.03 -1.84 -27.81
CA ASP A 75 -16.15 -2.74 -28.05
C ASP A 75 -17.43 -1.90 -28.23
N ASN A 76 -17.99 -1.89 -29.43
CA ASN A 76 -19.24 -1.22 -29.79
C ASN A 76 -20.38 -2.22 -30.04
N SER A 77 -20.24 -3.48 -29.61
CA SER A 77 -21.27 -4.51 -29.77
C SER A 77 -22.58 -4.19 -29.03
N SER A 78 -22.55 -3.26 -28.09
CA SER A 78 -23.72 -2.73 -27.37
C SER A 78 -24.39 -1.53 -28.04
N PHE A 79 -23.91 -1.07 -29.21
CA PHE A 79 -24.42 0.12 -29.91
C PHE A 79 -25.47 -0.18 -30.99
N PHE A 80 -25.85 -1.45 -31.18
CA PHE A 80 -26.94 -1.83 -32.08
C PHE A 80 -28.07 -2.50 -31.29
N GLU A 81 -29.23 -1.83 -31.24
CA GLU A 81 -30.57 -2.38 -31.00
C GLU A 81 -31.28 -2.58 -32.34
#